data_AF-A0A662RKP6-F1
#
_entry.id   AF-A0A662RKP6-F1
#
_cell.length_a   1.000
_cell.length_b   1.000
_cell.length_c   1.000
_cell.angle_alpha   90.00
_cell.angle_beta   90.00
_cell.angle_gamma   90.00
#
_symmetry.space_group_name_H-M   'P 1'
#
loop_
_entity.id
_entity.type
_entity.pdbx_description
1 polymer ?
#
loop_
_entity_poly.entity_id
_entity_poly.type
_entity_poly.pdbx_seq_one_letter_code
_entity_poly.pdbx_strand_id
1 'polypeptide(L)'
;MLNEIEIAVLISICHKTKMSKKVHIPKQYFLNRFKGRKRVYAEKALLSLIKKGYVIKHPTRGEMTYQLTDFGRKECMKFAGS
;
A
#
# COMPACT_ATOMS: atom_id res chain seq x y z
N MET A 1 6.25 13.40 5.18
CA MET A 1 7.30 12.37 5.20
C MET A 1 6.69 11.02 5.59
N LEU A 2 7.18 9.92 5.03
CA LEU A 2 6.77 8.56 5.40
C LEU A 2 7.72 7.99 6.45
N ASN A 3 7.20 7.24 7.43
CA ASN A 3 8.02 6.45 8.34
C ASN A 3 8.35 5.07 7.74
N GLU A 4 9.24 4.33 8.39
CA GLU A 4 9.74 3.02 7.90
C GLU A 4 8.62 2.00 7.61
N ILE A 5 7.59 1.94 8.45
CA ILE A 5 6.49 0.97 8.28
C ILE A 5 5.57 1.41 7.14
N GLU A 6 5.32 2.71 7.00
CA GLU A 6 4.59 3.26 5.84
C GLU A 6 5.33 2.99 4.54
N ILE A 7 6.66 3.18 4.51
CA ILE A 7 7.51 2.86 3.36
C ILE A 7 7.42 1.36 3.05
N ALA A 8 7.56 0.48 4.06
CA ALA A 8 7.49 -0.96 3.86
C ALA A 8 6.12 -1.42 3.32
N VAL A 9 5.02 -0.84 3.80
CA VAL A 9 3.67 -1.13 3.29
C VAL A 9 3.52 -0.62 1.86
N LEU A 10 3.97 0.62 1.57
CA LEU A 10 3.91 1.19 0.23
C LEU A 10 4.69 0.35 -0.78
N ILE A 11 5.94 -0.03 -0.48
CA ILE A 11 6.76 -0.92 -1.33
C ILE A 11 6.05 -2.26 -1.57
N SER A 12 5.44 -2.84 -0.54
CA SER A 12 4.66 -4.08 -0.67
C SER A 12 3.50 -3.92 -1.67
N ILE A 13 2.79 -2.79 -1.63
CA ILE A 13 1.73 -2.46 -2.60
C ILE A 13 2.33 -2.25 -3.99
N CYS A 14 3.44 -1.51 -4.12
CA CYS A 14 4.14 -1.29 -5.39
C CYS A 14 4.48 -2.62 -6.08
N HIS A 15 5.04 -3.58 -5.33
CA HIS A 15 5.40 -4.90 -5.87
C HIS A 15 4.16 -5.70 -6.30
N LYS A 16 3.13 -5.75 -5.46
CA LYS A 16 1.91 -6.53 -5.75
C LYS A 16 1.06 -5.96 -6.88
N THR A 17 1.11 -4.65 -7.08
CA THR A 17 0.43 -3.97 -8.21
C THR A 17 1.30 -3.90 -9.46
N LYS A 18 2.57 -4.32 -9.41
CA LYS A 18 3.59 -4.04 -10.44
C LYS A 18 3.62 -2.55 -10.82
N MET A 19 3.47 -1.68 -9.82
CA MET A 19 3.36 -0.22 -9.95
C MET A 19 2.20 0.28 -10.82
N SER A 20 1.22 -0.58 -11.13
CA SER A 20 0.05 -0.20 -11.91
C SER A 20 -0.98 0.52 -11.05
N LYS A 21 -1.49 1.66 -11.56
CA LYS A 21 -2.63 2.39 -10.97
C LYS A 21 -3.99 1.82 -11.38
N LYS A 22 -4.04 0.74 -12.17
CA LYS A 22 -5.29 0.10 -12.61
C LYS A 22 -5.60 -1.18 -11.83
N VAL A 23 -4.64 -1.65 -11.05
CA VAL A 23 -4.76 -2.88 -10.27
C VAL A 23 -5.37 -2.55 -8.90
N HIS A 24 -6.34 -3.35 -8.49
CA HIS A 24 -6.99 -3.27 -7.18
C HIS A 24 -6.66 -4.56 -6.43
N ILE A 25 -6.02 -4.46 -5.27
CA ILE A 25 -5.65 -5.63 -4.46
C ILE A 25 -6.28 -5.58 -3.06
N PRO A 26 -6.76 -6.72 -2.53
CA PRO A 26 -7.16 -6.84 -1.14
C PRO A 26 -6.02 -6.55 -0.16
N LYS A 27 -6.33 -6.07 1.06
CA LYS A 27 -5.28 -5.75 2.06
C LYS A 27 -4.38 -6.95 2.39
N GLN A 28 -4.92 -8.16 2.40
CA GLN A 28 -4.18 -9.39 2.67
C GLN A 28 -3.02 -9.63 1.70
N TYR A 29 -3.15 -9.22 0.43
CA TYR A 29 -2.13 -9.47 -0.60
C TYR A 29 -0.80 -8.78 -0.31
N PHE A 30 -0.83 -7.61 0.32
CA PHE A 30 0.37 -6.84 0.65
C PHE A 30 0.68 -6.79 2.15
N LEU A 31 -0.26 -7.17 3.02
CA LEU A 31 -0.06 -7.19 4.47
C LEU A 31 0.36 -8.56 5.04
N ASN A 32 0.17 -9.68 4.31
CA ASN A 32 0.52 -11.02 4.82
C ASN A 32 2.03 -11.20 5.13
N ARG A 33 2.89 -10.34 4.58
CA ARG A 33 4.33 -10.35 4.90
C ARG A 33 4.65 -9.84 6.31
N PHE A 34 3.73 -9.09 6.93
CA PHE A 34 3.91 -8.56 8.29
C PHE A 34 3.26 -9.52 9.29
N LYS A 35 4.02 -10.00 10.28
CA LYS A 35 3.55 -10.97 11.28
C LYS A 35 3.46 -10.36 12.68
N GLY A 36 2.58 -10.92 13.52
CA GLY A 36 2.41 -10.51 14.92
C GLY A 36 2.15 -9.00 15.07
N ARG A 37 2.82 -8.34 16.02
CA ARG A 37 2.66 -6.89 16.27
C ARG A 37 2.93 -6.02 15.03
N LYS A 38 3.85 -6.45 14.14
CA LYS A 38 4.14 -5.71 12.89
C LYS A 38 2.92 -5.64 11.97
N ARG A 39 2.06 -6.65 11.98
CA ARG A 39 0.80 -6.67 11.20
C ARG A 39 -0.14 -5.54 11.63
N VAL A 40 -0.26 -5.30 12.93
CA VAL A 40 -1.11 -4.24 13.50
C VAL A 40 -0.59 -2.86 13.10
N TYR A 41 0.73 -2.64 13.18
CA TYR A 41 1.31 -1.36 12.73
C TYR A 41 1.17 -1.16 11.22
N ALA A 42 1.28 -2.23 10.42
CA ALA A 42 1.08 -2.16 8.98
C ALA A 42 -0.37 -1.78 8.60
N GLU A 43 -1.39 -2.17 9.40
CA GLU A 43 -2.76 -1.69 9.19
C GLU A 43 -2.90 -0.20 9.49
N LYS A 44 -2.30 0.28 10.58
CA LYS A 44 -2.28 1.71 10.89
C LYS A 44 -1.55 2.51 9.81
N ALA A 45 -0.44 1.97 9.29
CA ALA A 45 0.29 2.57 8.19
C ALA A 45 -0.53 2.62 6.90
N LEU A 46 -1.30 1.58 6.57
CA LEU A 46 -2.21 1.60 5.43
C LEU A 46 -3.25 2.73 5.55
N LEU A 47 -3.87 2.92 6.72
CA LEU A 47 -4.80 4.02 6.96
C LEU A 47 -4.12 5.39 6.77
N SER A 48 -2.89 5.53 7.24
CA SER A 48 -2.10 6.75 7.07
C SER A 48 -1.76 7.01 5.59
N LEU A 49 -1.35 5.99 4.84
CA LEU A 49 -1.08 6.09 3.39
C LEU A 49 -2.31 6.52 2.59
N ILE A 50 -3.50 6.08 3.01
CA ILE A 50 -4.77 6.52 2.42
C ILE A 50 -5.01 7.99 2.73
N LYS A 51 -4.90 8.40 4.01
CA LYS A 51 -5.06 9.79 4.43
C LYS A 51 -4.07 10.73 3.74
N LYS A 52 -2.84 10.27 3.50
CA LYS A 52 -1.78 11.02 2.82
C LYS A 52 -1.88 10.97 1.29
N GLY A 53 -2.85 10.24 0.72
CA GLY A 53 -3.11 10.22 -0.72
C GLY A 53 -2.17 9.34 -1.56
N TYR A 54 -1.43 8.40 -0.96
CA TYR A 54 -0.59 7.44 -1.69
C TYR A 54 -1.40 6.25 -2.23
N VAL A 55 -2.47 5.89 -1.50
CA VAL A 55 -3.31 4.73 -1.77
C VAL A 55 -4.76 5.16 -1.71
N ILE A 56 -5.59 4.67 -2.63
CA ILE A 56 -7.04 4.85 -2.58
C ILE A 56 -7.71 3.52 -2.21
N LYS A 57 -8.76 3.62 -1.40
CA LYS A 57 -9.58 2.49 -0.92
C LYS A 57 -10.85 2.42 -1.77
N HIS A 58 -11.13 1.26 -2.36
CA HIS A 58 -12.33 1.01 -3.16
C HIS A 58 -13.20 -0.08 -2.52
N PRO A 59 -14.51 0.18 -2.31
CA PRO A 59 -15.44 -0.87 -1.93
C PRO A 59 -15.69 -1.81 -3.12
N THR A 60 -15.76 -3.11 -2.86
CA THR A 60 -16.27 -4.10 -3.81
C THR A 60 -17.42 -4.87 -3.18
N ARG A 61 -18.12 -5.72 -3.94
CA ARG A 61 -19.27 -6.50 -3.43
C ARG A 61 -18.93 -7.46 -2.28
N GLY A 62 -17.66 -7.81 -2.06
CA GLY A 62 -17.24 -8.78 -1.04
C GLY A 62 -16.14 -8.31 -0.09
N GLU A 63 -15.23 -7.43 -0.53
CA GLU A 63 -14.16 -6.92 0.32
C GLU A 63 -13.65 -5.53 -0.09
N MET A 64 -12.84 -4.89 0.76
CA MET A 64 -12.18 -3.63 0.41
C MET A 64 -10.91 -3.92 -0.39
N THR A 65 -10.76 -3.25 -1.53
CA THR A 65 -9.53 -3.28 -2.32
C THR A 65 -8.81 -1.95 -2.30
N TYR A 66 -7.53 -1.98 -2.64
CA TYR A 66 -6.63 -0.85 -2.54
C TYR A 66 -5.82 -0.71 -3.82
N GLN A 67 -5.58 0.53 -4.23
CA GLN A 67 -4.90 0.88 -5.47
C GLN A 67 -3.96 2.06 -5.26
N LEU A 68 -2.87 2.11 -6.03
CA LEU A 68 -1.97 3.26 -6.04
C LEU A 68 -2.64 4.47 -6.69
N THR A 69 -2.48 5.63 -6.05
CA THR A 69 -2.75 6.91 -6.71
C THR A 69 -1.61 7.27 -7.67
N ASP A 70 -1.79 8.35 -8.44
CA ASP A 70 -0.69 8.95 -9.20
C ASP A 70 0.51 9.32 -8.32
N PHE A 71 0.22 9.89 -7.16
CA PHE A 71 1.24 10.27 -6.19
C PHE A 71 1.95 9.04 -5.61
N GLY A 72 1.17 8.00 -5.24
CA GLY A 72 1.73 6.74 -4.75
C GLY A 72 2.63 6.04 -5.76
N ARG A 73 2.24 6.02 -7.05
CA ARG A 73 3.06 5.45 -8.12
C ARG A 73 4.37 6.23 -8.33
N LYS A 74 4.33 7.57 -8.30
CA LYS A 74 5.55 8.39 -8.39
C LYS A 74 6.52 8.05 -7.26
N GLU A 75 6.01 7.83 -6.06
CA GLU A 75 6.83 7.41 -4.93
C GLU A 75 7.40 6.00 -5.12
N CYS A 76 6.60 5.04 -5.63
CA CYS A 76 7.09 3.70 -5.95
C CYS A 76 8.32 3.71 -6.87
N MET A 77 8.36 4.62 -7.86
CA MET A 77 9.47 4.72 -8.82
C MET A 77 10.79 5.10 -8.16
N LYS A 78 10.76 5.83 -7.04
CA LYS A 78 11.98 6.19 -6.29
C LYS A 78 12.65 4.97 -5.66
N PHE A 79 11.85 3.97 -5.25
CA PHE A 79 12.34 2.74 -4.66
C PHE A 79 12.81 1.70 -5.69
N ALA A 80 12.49 1.87 -6.97
CA ALA A 80 12.84 0.93 -8.04
C ALA A 80 14.24 1.16 -8.61
N GLY A 81 14.87 2.30 -8.30
CA GLY A 81 16.23 2.65 -8.73
C GLY A 81 17.26 2.66 -7.60
N SER A 82 16.98 1.98 -6.47
CA SER A 82 17.86 1.86 -5.30
C SER A 82 18.59 0.52 -5.28
#